data_AF-A0AAX4Y341-F1
#
_entry.id   AF-A0AAX4Y341-F1
#
_cell.length_a   1.000
_cell.length_b   1.000
_cell.length_c   1.000
_cell.angle_alpha   90.00
_cell.angle_beta   90.00
_cell.angle_gamma   90.00
#
_symmetry.space_group_name_H-M   'P 1'
#
loop_
_entity.id
_entity.type
_entity.pdbx_description
1 polymer ?
#
loop_
_entity_poly.entity_id
_entity_poly.type
_entity_poly.pdbx_seq_one_letter_code
_entity_poly.pdbx_strand_id
1 'polypeptide(L)'
;DRRNRCVWKKLPGADAVSYVYDLNDRLVFYQDGNQKSRGKWMFYLYDDLSRLVVLGECANTNTSTASARSVACTCVNTATGLGNSGYSSDFALTAP
;
A
#
# COMPACT_ATOMS: atom_id res chain seq x y z
N ASP A 1 14.56 -3.72 -7.30
CA ASP A 1 15.29 -3.19 -6.14
C ASP A 1 16.45 -4.13 -5.80
N ARG A 2 17.15 -3.98 -4.66
CA ARG A 2 18.23 -4.92 -4.24
C ARG A 2 17.74 -6.36 -3.98
N ARG A 3 16.43 -6.61 -4.05
CA ARG A 3 15.78 -7.90 -3.84
C ARG A 3 15.19 -8.49 -5.12
N ASN A 4 15.55 -7.95 -6.29
CA ASN A 4 15.03 -8.37 -7.60
C ASN A 4 13.49 -8.30 -7.73
N ARG A 5 12.82 -7.45 -6.96
CA ARG A 5 11.37 -7.23 -7.08
C ARG A 5 11.08 -6.22 -8.19
N CYS A 6 9.96 -6.43 -8.90
CA CYS A 6 9.48 -5.55 -9.95
C CYS A 6 8.91 -4.26 -9.34
N VAL A 7 9.71 -3.19 -9.29
CA VAL A 7 9.31 -1.90 -8.70
C VAL A 7 8.54 -1.01 -9.67
N TRP A 8 8.67 -1.24 -10.97
CA TRP A 8 7.85 -0.60 -11.98
C TRP A 8 7.83 -1.44 -13.25
N LYS A 9 6.78 -1.30 -14.05
CA LYS A 9 6.73 -1.82 -15.42
C LYS A 9 5.93 -0.89 -16.32
N LYS A 10 6.23 -0.88 -17.61
CA LYS A 10 5.49 -0.12 -18.61
C LYS A 10 5.14 -1.03 -19.77
N LEU A 11 3.85 -1.09 -20.10
CA LEU A 11 3.36 -1.77 -21.30
C LEU A 11 3.29 -0.76 -22.46
N PRO A 12 3.51 -1.18 -23.72
CA PRO A 12 3.28 -0.32 -24.87
C PRO A 12 1.85 0.25 -24.86
N GLY A 13 1.71 1.56 -25.05
CA GLY A 13 0.41 2.25 -25.03
C GLY A 13 -0.17 2.54 -23.65
N ALA A 14 0.48 2.09 -22.56
CA ALA A 14 0.08 2.41 -21.18
C ALA A 14 1.14 3.24 -20.46
N ASP A 15 0.69 4.00 -19.46
CA ASP A 15 1.58 4.64 -18.50
C ASP A 15 2.28 3.61 -17.61
N ALA A 16 3.41 4.02 -17.04
CA ALA A 16 4.17 3.17 -16.14
C ALA A 16 3.39 2.89 -14.86
N VAL A 17 3.33 1.61 -14.49
CA VAL A 17 2.79 1.14 -13.22
C VAL A 17 3.93 1.03 -12.22
N SER A 18 3.74 1.57 -11.03
CA SER A 18 4.70 1.54 -9.92
C SER A 18 4.23 0.62 -8.80
N TYR A 19 5.17 -0.08 -8.18
CA TYR A 19 4.94 -1.01 -7.09
C TYR A 19 5.88 -0.71 -5.92
N VAL A 20 5.35 -0.74 -4.71
CA VAL A 20 6.11 -0.55 -3.47
C VAL A 20 5.84 -1.73 -2.56
N TYR A 21 6.90 -2.40 -2.14
CA TYR A 21 6.84 -3.59 -1.29
C TYR A 21 7.47 -3.31 0.07
N ASP A 22 6.90 -3.86 1.14
CA ASP A 22 7.48 -3.83 2.49
C ASP A 22 8.70 -4.76 2.65
N LEU A 23 9.26 -4.84 3.85
CA LEU A 23 10.38 -5.75 4.15
C LEU A 23 9.99 -7.24 4.14
N ASN A 24 8.70 -7.57 4.15
CA ASN A 24 8.17 -8.93 4.09
C ASN A 24 7.80 -9.35 2.65
N ASP A 25 8.23 -8.57 1.66
CA ASP A 25 7.95 -8.79 0.23
C ASP A 25 6.46 -8.73 -0.15
N ARG A 26 5.66 -8.04 0.66
CA ARG A 26 4.23 -7.79 0.40
C ARG A 26 4.06 -6.43 -0.27
N LEU A 27 3.21 -6.39 -1.30
CA LEU A 27 2.89 -5.15 -2.01
C LEU A 27 2.11 -4.23 -1.06
N VAL A 28 2.61 -3.04 -0.74
CA VAL A 28 1.91 -2.07 0.12
C VAL A 28 1.30 -0.94 -0.68
N PHE A 29 1.97 -0.49 -1.75
CA PHE A 29 1.41 0.52 -2.65
C PHE A 29 1.53 0.12 -4.11
N TYR A 30 0.49 0.49 -4.86
CA TYR A 30 0.39 0.36 -6.30
C TYR A 30 -0.10 1.68 -6.89
N GLN A 31 0.45 2.08 -8.03
CA GLN A 31 -0.03 3.23 -8.77
C GLN A 31 0.09 2.98 -10.27
N ASP A 32 -1.02 3.08 -10.98
CA ASP A 32 -1.05 3.18 -12.44
C ASP A 32 -1.10 4.64 -12.91
N GLY A 33 -1.13 4.85 -14.23
CA GLY A 33 -1.18 6.19 -14.83
C GLY A 33 -2.43 7.01 -14.47
N ASN A 34 -3.60 6.36 -14.35
CA ASN A 34 -4.85 7.04 -14.00
C ASN A 34 -4.85 7.47 -12.53
N GLN A 35 -4.26 6.67 -11.67
CA GLN A 35 -4.07 7.03 -10.27
C GLN A 35 -3.01 8.11 -10.12
N LYS A 36 -1.92 8.01 -10.88
CA LYS A 36 -0.85 9.00 -10.91
C LYS A 36 -1.37 10.37 -11.34
N SER A 37 -2.22 10.45 -12.35
CA SER A 37 -2.83 11.72 -12.81
C SER A 37 -3.76 12.35 -11.76
N ARG A 38 -4.33 11.54 -10.87
CA ARG A 38 -5.15 11.97 -9.72
C ARG A 38 -4.34 12.16 -8.42
N GLY A 39 -3.03 11.89 -8.42
CA GLY A 39 -2.20 11.90 -7.21
C GLY A 39 -2.61 10.83 -6.18
N LYS A 40 -3.15 9.71 -6.64
CA LYS A 40 -3.65 8.60 -5.81
C LYS A 40 -2.75 7.37 -5.90
N TRP A 41 -2.83 6.54 -4.87
CA TRP A 41 -2.22 5.21 -4.79
C TRP A 41 -3.26 4.21 -4.29
N MET A 42 -3.31 3.02 -4.88
CA MET A 42 -3.90 1.88 -4.16
C MET A 42 -2.96 1.49 -3.03
N PHE A 43 -3.49 1.31 -1.82
CA PHE A 43 -2.79 0.72 -0.70
C PHE A 43 -3.30 -0.69 -0.40
N TYR A 44 -2.44 -1.52 0.17
CA TYR A 44 -2.73 -2.87 0.60
C TYR A 44 -2.11 -3.06 1.98
N LEU A 45 -2.92 -3.46 2.94
CA LEU A 45 -2.51 -3.64 4.33
C LEU A 45 -2.78 -5.06 4.80
N TYR A 46 -1.80 -5.62 5.49
CA TYR A 46 -1.78 -7.01 5.89
C TYR A 46 -1.72 -7.12 7.41
N ASP A 47 -2.39 -8.12 7.97
CA ASP A 47 -2.21 -8.46 9.37
C ASP A 47 -0.88 -9.20 9.64
N ASP A 48 -0.63 -9.51 10.92
CA ASP A 48 0.57 -10.22 11.37
C ASP A 48 0.68 -11.65 10.77
N LEU A 49 -0.44 -12.22 10.33
CA LEU A 49 -0.51 -13.51 9.64
C LEU A 49 -0.34 -13.38 8.12
N SER A 50 0.04 -12.20 7.63
CA SER A 50 0.20 -11.87 6.20
C SER A 50 -1.06 -12.07 5.36
N ARG A 51 -2.24 -11.90 5.96
CA ARG A 51 -3.52 -11.87 5.25
C ARG A 51 -3.86 -10.43 4.88
N LEU A 52 -4.33 -10.20 3.66
CA LEU A 52 -4.81 -8.88 3.24
C LEU A 52 -6.09 -8.55 4.01
N VAL A 53 -6.08 -7.47 4.78
CA VAL A 53 -7.21 -7.08 5.67
C VAL A 53 -7.88 -5.78 5.25
N VAL A 54 -7.12 -4.82 4.71
CA VAL A 54 -7.65 -3.54 4.25
C VAL A 54 -6.95 -3.14 2.95
N LEU A 55 -7.72 -2.62 1.99
CA LEU A 55 -7.20 -2.01 0.77
C LEU A 55 -8.09 -0.83 0.37
N GLY A 56 -7.54 0.12 -0.38
CA GLY A 56 -8.27 1.31 -0.80
C GLY A 56 -7.39 2.28 -1.57
N GLU A 57 -7.92 3.46 -1.88
CA GLU A 57 -7.15 4.56 -2.47
C GLU A 57 -6.71 5.55 -1.38
N CYS A 58 -5.49 6.04 -1.47
CA CYS A 58 -4.96 7.08 -0.60
C CYS A 58 -4.20 8.13 -1.42
N ALA A 59 -3.86 9.26 -0.78
CA ALA A 59 -3.04 10.33 -1.35
C ALA A 59 -1.66 10.42 -0.67
N ASN A 60 -1.09 9.27 -0.27
CA ASN A 60 0.21 9.23 0.40
C ASN A 60 1.34 9.76 -0.48
N THR A 61 2.21 10.59 0.10
CA THR A 61 3.44 11.10 -0.53
C THR A 61 4.71 10.44 0.03
N ASN A 62 4.57 9.71 1.13
CA ASN A 62 5.63 9.01 1.84
C ASN A 62 5.75 7.53 1.46
N THR A 63 5.29 7.11 0.28
CA THR A 63 5.27 5.68 -0.11
C THR A 63 6.66 5.02 -0.07
N SER A 64 7.74 5.79 -0.27
CA SER A 64 9.12 5.28 -0.13
C SER A 64 9.49 4.84 1.29
N THR A 65 8.80 5.31 2.33
CA THR A 65 9.08 4.86 3.71
C THR A 65 8.48 3.48 4.00
N ALA A 66 7.46 3.06 3.24
CA ALA A 66 6.86 1.74 3.36
C ALA A 66 7.83 0.63 2.93
N SER A 67 8.72 0.91 1.97
CA SER A 67 9.72 -0.08 1.53
C SER A 67 10.90 -0.27 2.49
N ALA A 68 10.99 0.57 3.54
CA ALA A 68 12.03 0.51 4.56
C ALA A 68 11.56 -0.15 5.88
N ARG A 69 10.32 -0.66 5.95
CA ARG A 69 9.77 -1.30 7.15
C ARG A 69 8.85 -2.47 6.79
N SER A 70 8.47 -3.28 7.79
CA SER A 70 7.36 -4.22 7.68
C SER A 70 6.09 -3.49 8.10
N VAL A 71 5.14 -3.30 7.19
CA VAL A 71 3.86 -2.62 7.49
C VAL A 71 2.88 -3.65 8.06
N ALA A 72 2.25 -3.35 9.18
CA ALA A 72 1.35 -4.26 9.87
C ALA A 72 0.02 -3.60 10.23
N CYS A 73 -1.05 -4.40 10.18
CA CYS A 73 -2.35 -4.05 10.67
C CYS A 73 -2.75 -4.90 11.87
N THR A 74 -3.25 -4.25 12.91
CA THR A 74 -3.73 -4.90 14.12
C THR A 74 -5.24 -4.73 14.23
N CYS A 75 -5.94 -5.81 14.54
CA CYS A 75 -7.36 -5.79 14.84
C CYS A 75 -7.61 -5.01 16.14
N VAL A 76 -8.54 -4.05 16.12
CA VAL A 76 -8.86 -3.15 17.24
C VAL A 76 -10.09 -3.65 18.02
N ASN A 77 -10.63 -4.83 17.69
CA ASN A 77 -11.76 -5.50 18.37
C ASN A 77 -12.95 -4.58 18.73
N THR A 78 -13.14 -3.53 17.96
CA THR A 78 -14.18 -2.51 18.08
C THR A 78 -14.58 -2.10 16.67
N ALA A 79 -15.79 -1.54 16.48
CA ALA A 79 -16.23 -0.99 15.19
C ALA A 79 -15.54 0.34 14.85
N THR A 80 -14.21 0.40 15.04
CA THR A 80 -13.36 1.57 14.79
C THR A 80 -12.25 1.20 13.81
N GLY A 81 -11.30 2.10 13.56
CA GLY A 81 -10.16 1.85 12.66
C GLY A 81 -10.39 2.35 11.23
N LEU A 82 -9.55 1.90 10.30
CA LEU A 82 -9.54 2.35 8.90
C LEU A 82 -10.88 2.05 8.24
N GLY A 83 -11.65 3.07 7.90
CA GLY A 83 -12.96 2.91 7.26
C GLY A 83 -13.94 2.03 8.05
N ASN A 84 -13.87 2.02 9.38
CA ASN A 84 -14.65 1.13 10.26
C ASN A 84 -14.42 -0.38 10.01
N SER A 85 -13.28 -0.75 9.44
CA SER A 85 -12.91 -2.15 9.18
C SER A 85 -12.64 -2.98 10.44
N GLY A 86 -12.48 -2.35 11.61
CA GLY A 86 -11.98 -3.01 12.80
C GLY A 86 -10.45 -3.19 12.81
N TYR A 87 -9.72 -2.64 11.83
CA TYR A 87 -8.26 -2.71 11.76
C TYR A 87 -7.61 -1.33 11.85
N SER A 88 -6.46 -1.27 12.52
CA SER A 88 -5.57 -0.10 12.56
C SER A 88 -4.24 -0.45 11.88
N SER A 89 -3.64 0.52 11.20
CA SER A 89 -2.35 0.38 10.51
C SER A 89 -1.26 1.11 11.29
N ASP A 90 -0.08 0.51 11.39
CA ASP A 90 1.14 1.15 11.89
C ASP A 90 1.76 2.15 10.87
N PHE A 91 1.30 2.08 9.62
CA PHE A 91 1.64 3.01 8.56
C PHE A 91 0.55 4.08 8.42
N ALA A 92 0.95 5.35 8.50
CA ALA A 92 0.04 6.48 8.35
C ALA A 92 -0.43 6.61 6.89
N LEU A 93 -1.74 6.51 6.67
CA LEU A 93 -2.38 6.76 5.38
C LEU A 93 -2.93 8.19 5.31
N THR A 94 -2.81 8.81 4.13
CA THR A 94 -3.29 10.17 3.86
C THR A 94 -4.57 10.10 3.05
N ALA A 95 -5.67 10.64 3.59
CA ALA A 95 -7.01 10.57 2.99
C ALA A 95 -7.37 9.15 2.46
N PRO A 96 -7.30 8.12 3.33
CA PRO A 96 -7.71 6.75 3.02
C PRO A 96 -9.23 6.57 2.99
#